data_AF-A0A7V8WFA5-F1
#
_entry.id   AF-A0A7V8WFA5-F1
#
_cell.length_a   1.000
_cell.length_b   1.000
_cell.length_c   1.000
_cell.angle_alpha   90.00
_cell.angle_beta   90.00
_cell.angle_gamma   90.00
#
_symmetry.space_group_name_H-M   'P 1'
#
loop_
_entity.id
_entity.type
_entity.pdbx_description
1 polymer ?
#
loop_
_entity_poly.entity_id
_entity_poly.type
_entity_poly.pdbx_seq_one_letter_code
_entity_poly.pdbx_strand_id
1 'polypeptide(L)' 'MAARATPPSDSVERLADALHAASIHLLRRVRKADAATGLSPARLSALSVVVFAGPLRISDLARAEQVRTPT' A
#
# COMPACT_ATOMS: atom_id res chain seq x y z
N MET A 1 4.17 11.12 -34.36
CA MET A 1 4.62 10.92 -32.97
C MET A 1 5.02 12.26 -32.39
N ALA A 2 4.15 12.90 -31.60
CA ALA A 2 4.49 14.15 -30.93
C ALA A 2 5.38 13.84 -29.71
N ALA A 3 6.51 14.54 -29.60
CA ALA A 3 7.44 14.40 -28.48
C ALA A 3 6.72 14.76 -27.17
N ARG A 4 6.74 13.85 -26.20
CA ARG A 4 6.17 14.08 -24.87
C ARG A 4 7.07 15.10 -24.16
N ALA A 5 6.55 16.31 -23.94
CA ALA A 5 7.27 17.32 -23.17
C ALA A 5 7.46 16.80 -21.73
N THR A 6 8.70 16.76 -21.25
CA THR A 6 9.00 16.42 -19.86
C THR A 6 8.52 17.59 -18.98
N PRO A 7 7.64 17.34 -18.00
CA PRO A 7 7.22 18.40 -17.09
C PRO A 7 8.42 18.90 -16.26
N PRO A 8 8.42 20.18 -15.84
CA PRO A 8 9.45 20.71 -14.96
C PRO A 8 9.48 19.94 -13.63
N SER A 9 10.67 19.78 -13.04
CA SER A 9 10.90 19.06 -11.77
C SER A 9 9.92 19.45 -10.67
N ASP A 10 9.69 20.76 -10.50
CA ASP A 10 8.81 21.30 -9.46
C ASP A 10 7.35 20.84 -9.64
N SER A 11 6.92 20.60 -10.88
CA SER A 11 5.56 20.08 -11.14
C SER A 11 5.45 18.61 -10.76
N VAL A 12 6.52 17.84 -10.95
CA VAL A 12 6.57 16.42 -10.57
C VAL A 12 6.63 16.29 -9.04
N GLU A 13 7.46 17.11 -8.38
CA GLU A 13 7.57 17.15 -6.92
C GLU A 13 6.26 17.52 -6.25
N ARG A 14 5.59 18.60 -6.71
CA ARG A 14 4.27 18.98 -6.19
C ARG A 14 3.22 17.89 -6.39
N LEU A 15 3.27 17.18 -7.52
CA LEU A 15 2.36 16.06 -7.76
C LEU A 15 2.65 14.90 -6.82
N ALA A 16 3.92 14.57 -6.59
CA ALA A 16 4.32 13.53 -5.64
C ALA A 16 3.85 13.85 -4.22
N ASP A 17 4.04 15.10 -3.77
CA ASP A 17 3.58 15.55 -2.45
C ASP A 17 2.05 15.48 -2.32
N ALA A 18 1.33 15.98 -3.33
CA ALA A 18 -0.13 15.95 -3.34
C ALA A 18 -0.66 14.50 -3.36
N LEU A 19 -0.05 13.62 -4.16
CA LEU A 19 -0.43 12.21 -4.25
C LEU A 19 -0.13 11.48 -2.92
N HIS A 20 1.01 11.75 -2.31
CA HIS A 20 1.38 11.17 -1.02
C HIS A 20 0.38 11.57 0.06
N ALA A 21 0.09 12.87 0.18
CA ALA A 21 -0.89 13.38 1.12
C ALA A 21 -2.29 12.77 0.88
N ALA A 22 -2.77 12.78 -0.37
CA ALA A 22 -4.06 12.20 -0.75
C ALA A 22 -4.14 10.71 -0.39
N SER A 23 -3.07 9.95 -0.64
CA SER A 23 -2.99 8.52 -0.30
C SER A 23 -3.08 8.31 1.20
N ILE A 24 -2.37 9.10 2.01
CA ILE A 24 -2.47 9.04 3.48
C ILE A 24 -3.89 9.34 3.96
N HIS A 25 -4.50 10.41 3.44
CA HIS A 25 -5.86 10.78 3.81
C HIS A 25 -6.88 9.70 3.44
N LEU A 26 -6.73 9.10 2.26
CA LEU A 26 -7.55 7.99 1.82
C LEU A 26 -7.40 6.77 2.73
N LEU A 27 -6.16 6.33 2.99
CA LEU A 27 -5.89 5.18 3.86
C LEU A 27 -6.43 5.39 5.27
N ARG A 28 -6.30 6.60 5.83
CA ARG A 28 -6.88 6.95 7.14
C ARG A 28 -8.41 6.88 7.14
N ARG A 29 -9.07 7.22 6.03
CA ARG A 29 -10.53 7.14 5.92
C ARG A 29 -11.00 5.68 5.82
N VAL A 30 -10.35 4.87 5.00
CA VAL A 30 -10.68 3.44 4.84
C VAL A 30 -10.43 2.65 6.13
N ARG A 31 -9.40 3.03 6.91
CA ARG A 31 -9.10 2.45 8.24
C ARG A 31 -10.30 2.43 9.21
N LYS A 32 -11.25 3.36 9.06
CA LYS A 32 -12.45 3.40 9.90
C LYS A 32 -13.34 2.19 9.66
N ALA A 33 -13.43 1.71 8.42
CA ALA A 33 -14.16 0.49 8.07
C ALA A 33 -13.40 -0.75 8.58
N ASP A 34 -12.06 -0.76 8.45
CA ASP A 34 -11.20 -1.83 8.95
C ASP A 34 -11.38 -2.07 10.45
N ALA A 35 -11.58 -1.00 11.24
CA ALA A 35 -11.80 -1.11 12.68
C ALA A 35 -13.03 -1.94 13.05
N ALA A 36 -14.06 -1.98 12.20
CA ALA A 36 -15.26 -2.78 12.43
C ALA A 36 -14.98 -4.29 12.35
N THR A 37 -13.85 -4.72 11.78
CA THR A 37 -13.47 -6.14 11.68
C THR A 37 -12.91 -6.70 13.00
N GLY A 38 -12.51 -5.83 13.94
CA GLY A 38 -11.84 -6.23 15.19
C GLY A 38 -10.43 -6.80 15.01
N LEU A 39 -9.90 -6.85 13.79
CA LEU A 39 -8.55 -7.32 13.52
C LEU A 39 -7.53 -6.19 13.60
N SER A 40 -6.30 -6.54 13.98
CA SER A 40 -5.20 -5.59 13.91
C SER A 40 -4.89 -5.25 12.44
N PRO A 41 -4.36 -4.05 12.17
CA PRO A 41 -3.98 -3.67 10.82
C PRO A 41 -3.01 -4.61 10.11
N ALA A 42 -2.04 -5.15 10.84
CA ALA A 42 -1.06 -6.10 10.29
C ALA A 42 -1.75 -7.40 9.85
N ARG A 43 -2.76 -7.86 10.58
CA ARG A 43 -3.54 -9.05 10.20
C ARG A 43 -4.39 -8.81 8.96
N LEU A 44 -5.00 -7.62 8.83
CA LEU A 44 -5.76 -7.24 7.64
C LEU A 44 -4.87 -7.11 6.41
N SER A 45 -3.67 -6.53 6.56
CA SER A 45 -2.65 -6.47 5.50
C SER A 45 -2.30 -7.87 5.01
N ALA A 46 -1.90 -8.76 5.92
CA ALA A 46 -1.56 -10.15 5.58
C ALA A 46 -2.73 -10.90 4.92
N LEU A 47 -3.97 -10.67 5.36
CA LEU A 47 -5.15 -11.28 4.76
C LEU A 47 -5.35 -10.81 3.32
N SER A 48 -5.08 -9.54 3.01
CA SER A 48 -5.16 -9.02 1.65
C SER A 48 -4.18 -9.76 0.72
N VAL A 49 -2.94 -9.98 1.17
CA VAL A 49 -1.96 -10.76 0.40
C VAL A 49 -2.45 -12.18 0.17
N VAL A 50 -2.94 -12.87 1.21
CA VAL A 50 -3.44 -14.25 1.09
C VAL A 50 -4.65 -14.33 0.13
N VAL A 51 -5.58 -13.39 0.19
CA VAL A 51 -6.78 -13.38 -0.65
C VAL A 51 -6.43 -13.12 -2.11
N PHE A 52 -5.52 -12.19 -2.40
CA PHE A 52 -5.18 -11.83 -3.79
C PHE A 52 -4.10 -12.70 -4.42
N ALA A 53 -3.15 -13.22 -3.63
CA ALA A 53 -2.08 -14.09 -4.15
C ALA A 53 -2.45 -15.58 -4.16
N GLY A 54 -3.49 -15.99 -3.43
CA GLY A 54 -3.85 -17.40 -3.23
C GLY A 54 -2.90 -18.12 -2.27
N PRO A 55 -2.82 -19.47 -2.31
CA PRO A 55 -1.91 -20.23 -1.45
C PRO A 55 -0.45 -19.83 -1.67
N LEU A 56 0.26 -19.46 -0.60
CA LEU A 56 1.66 -19.03 -0.63
C LEU A 56 2.44 -19.59 0.55
N ARG A 57 3.78 -19.64 0.43
CA ARG A 57 4.65 -20.02 1.56
C ARG A 57 4.68 -18.89 2.58
N ILE A 58 4.91 -19.24 3.85
CA ILE A 58 5.04 -18.24 4.92
C ILE A 58 6.20 -17.25 4.68
N SER A 59 7.27 -17.69 4.01
CA SER A 59 8.39 -16.85 3.60
C SER A 59 7.99 -15.80 2.56
N ASP A 60 7.09 -16.17 1.65
CA ASP A 60 6.62 -15.27 0.58
C ASP A 60 5.67 -14.22 1.17
N LEU A 61 4.84 -14.62 2.14
CA LEU A 61 4.01 -13.68 2.91
C LEU A 61 4.88 -12.69 3.69
N ALA A 62 5.91 -13.18 4.38
CA ALA A 62 6.82 -12.32 5.14
C ALA A 62 7.55 -11.32 4.23
N ARG A 63 7.98 -11.75 3.04
CA ARG A 63 8.58 -10.86 2.03
C ARG A 63 7.58 -9.82 1.52
N ALA A 64 6.34 -10.22 1.21
CA ALA A 64 5.31 -9.31 0.71
C ALA A 64 4.93 -8.25 1.76
N GLU A 65 4.81 -8.64 3.02
CA GLU A 65 4.53 -7.76 4.16
C GLU A 65 5.76 -7.02 4.68
N GLN A 66 6.95 -7.29 4.11
CA GLN A 66 8.24 -6.70 4.52
C GLN A 66 8.54 -6.90 6.02
N VAL A 67 8.19 -8.06 6.56
CA VAL A 67 8.43 -8.45 7.95
C VAL A 67 9.43 -9.61 8.06
N ARG A 68 9.98 -9.80 9.25
CA ARG A 68 10.82 -10.98 9.54
C ARG A 68 9.95 -12.24 9.58
N THR A 69 10.48 -13.34 9.06
CA THR A 69 9.90 -14.66 9.27
C THR A 69 9.99 -15.05 10.75
N PRO A 70 9.01 -15.80 11.28
CA PRO A 70 9.17 -16.45 12.57
C PRO A 70 10.40 -17.37 12.55
N THR A 71 11.18 -17.37 13.62
CA THR A 71 12.30 -18.30 13.84
C THR A 71 11.80 -19.66 14.31
#